data_AF-A0A952HMB8-F1
#
_entry.id   AF-A0A952HMB8-F1
#
_cell.length_a   1.000
_cell.length_b   1.000
_cell.length_c   1.000
_cell.angle_alpha   90.00
_cell.angle_beta   90.00
_cell.angle_gamma   90.00
#
_symmetry.space_group_name_H-M   'P 1'
#
loop_
_entity.id
_entity.type
_entity.pdbx_description
1 polymer ?
#
loop_
_entity_poly.entity_id
_entity_poly.type
_entity_poly.pdbx_seq_one_letter_code
_entity_poly.pdbx_strand_id
1 'polypeptide(L)'
;MLQIIYGVPGSGKSYYAVYNIKKFLEKEKNINLISNIENLKLPHEDLDKLIQDYGGVDKFFNVDCEFWKKDIEIKKILFVDESQRYFNKRFFSSSVFFFFQYHRHLNCDIYLITQSYKTLPTELVVLSEIVIQAVPSSFRWFKNSFKYLVKDLETFETVEKIDIPFKKDVAELYTSALVINTTKKMTYTQKYLIGSVLLFSVALLLLIFAFPYFFLHVAKSDDKKVASQTKQVNKSSSTNSSNLSLPKLEKKNNDDKGFEYPGGIATKGYRQKEITYGEYLNKYQNGVVYQSVNHIIVYDNHNRPKKVFLYKEDQSQNSDNSSNNLN
;
A
#
# COMPACT_ATOMS: atom_id res chain seq x y z
N MET A 1 21.97 -11.39 7.11
CA MET A 1 20.81 -10.86 6.35
C MET A 1 20.85 -9.35 6.38
N LEU A 2 20.69 -8.65 5.25
CA LEU A 2 20.51 -7.19 5.22
C LEU A 2 19.09 -6.85 4.76
N GLN A 3 18.34 -6.11 5.57
CA GLN A 3 16.96 -5.76 5.30
C GLN A 3 16.71 -4.25 5.45
N ILE A 4 15.95 -3.67 4.53
CA ILE A 4 15.50 -2.27 4.61
C ILE A 4 14.02 -2.23 4.98
N ILE A 5 13.66 -1.40 5.97
CA ILE A 5 12.28 -1.14 6.39
C ILE A 5 12.00 0.35 6.18
N TYR A 6 11.05 0.68 5.30
CA TYR A 6 10.74 2.07 4.98
C TYR A 6 9.25 2.41 5.02
N GLY A 7 8.92 3.70 5.07
CA GLY A 7 7.54 4.18 5.14
C GLY A 7 7.42 5.50 5.90
N VAL A 8 6.29 6.18 5.72
CA VAL A 8 6.03 7.49 6.35
C VAL A 8 6.00 7.41 7.90
N PRO A 9 6.17 8.53 8.61
CA PRO A 9 5.95 8.57 10.06
C PRO A 9 4.58 7.99 10.46
N GLY A 10 4.55 7.20 11.54
CA GLY A 10 3.32 6.55 12.01
C GLY A 10 2.84 5.34 11.20
N SER A 11 3.58 4.86 10.20
CA SER A 11 3.23 3.64 9.45
C SER A 11 3.50 2.33 10.20
N GLY A 12 4.22 2.38 11.33
CA GLY A 12 4.52 1.19 12.14
C GLY A 12 5.85 0.52 11.84
N LYS A 13 6.83 1.21 11.21
CA LYS A 13 8.19 0.68 10.98
C LYS A 13 8.84 0.17 12.27
N SER A 14 8.87 0.98 13.32
CA SER A 14 9.47 0.61 14.61
C SER A 14 8.70 -0.55 15.28
N TYR A 15 7.37 -0.61 15.11
CA TYR A 15 6.58 -1.78 15.55
C TYR A 15 7.04 -3.06 14.87
N TYR A 16 7.26 -3.03 13.54
CA TYR A 16 7.78 -4.17 12.79
C TYR A 16 9.17 -4.59 13.28
N ALA A 17 10.06 -3.64 13.51
CA ALA A 17 11.39 -3.90 14.02
C ALA A 17 11.33 -4.61 15.39
N VAL A 18 10.62 -4.03 16.35
CA VAL A 18 10.49 -4.58 17.71
C VAL A 18 9.77 -5.92 17.73
N TYR A 19 8.76 -6.10 16.86
CA TYR A 19 8.12 -7.39 16.66
C TYR A 19 9.11 -8.48 16.22
N ASN A 20 10.02 -8.15 15.31
CA ASN A 20 11.06 -9.09 14.87
C ASN A 20 12.14 -9.31 15.94
N ILE A 21 12.58 -8.26 16.64
CA ILE A 21 13.51 -8.39 17.78
C ILE A 21 12.96 -9.41 18.79
N LYS A 22 11.69 -9.26 19.18
CA LYS A 22 11.02 -10.19 20.10
C LYS A 22 11.06 -11.63 19.56
N LYS A 23 10.75 -11.83 18.28
CA LYS A 23 10.82 -13.15 17.64
C LYS A 23 12.23 -13.75 17.62
N PHE A 24 13.27 -12.93 17.43
CA PHE A 24 14.64 -13.40 17.48
C PHE A 24 15.02 -13.87 18.88
N LEU A 25 14.70 -13.09 19.91
CA LEU A 25 14.95 -13.45 21.31
C LEU A 25 14.19 -14.72 21.74
N GLU A 26 13.01 -14.97 21.18
CA GLU A 26 12.25 -16.20 21.44
C GLU A 26 12.85 -17.44 20.78
N LYS A 27 13.53 -17.28 19.64
CA LYS A 27 14.08 -18.39 18.84
C LYS A 27 15.54 -18.69 19.15
N GLU A 28 16.32 -17.65 19.41
CA GLU A 28 17.77 -17.71 19.53
C GLU A 28 18.19 -17.28 20.94
N LYS A 29 18.91 -18.15 21.64
CA LYS A 29 19.28 -17.93 23.04
C LYS A 29 20.53 -17.06 23.22
N ASN A 30 21.32 -16.88 22.18
CA ASN A 30 22.62 -16.21 22.27
C ASN A 30 22.76 -15.17 21.15
N ILE A 31 22.09 -14.04 21.34
CA ILE A 31 22.15 -12.90 20.42
C ILE A 31 22.70 -11.67 21.14
N ASN A 32 23.52 -10.91 20.43
CA ASN A 32 23.87 -9.56 20.80
C ASN A 32 23.01 -8.59 19.98
N LEU A 33 22.11 -7.88 20.66
CA LEU A 33 21.22 -6.90 20.04
C LEU A 33 21.86 -5.52 20.10
N ILE A 34 22.01 -4.87 18.94
CA ILE A 34 22.53 -3.51 18.82
C ILE A 34 21.43 -2.63 18.22
N SER A 35 21.11 -1.51 18.85
CA SER A 35 20.09 -0.59 18.34
C SER A 35 20.20 0.84 18.85
N ASN A 36 19.65 1.78 18.09
CA ASN A 36 19.32 3.15 18.50
C ASN A 36 17.79 3.42 18.48
N ILE A 37 16.95 2.37 18.49
CA ILE A 37 15.49 2.55 18.57
C ILE A 37 15.16 3.24 19.90
N GLU A 38 14.50 4.39 19.81
CA GLU A 38 14.20 5.21 20.97
C GLU A 38 13.31 4.46 21.99
N ASN A 39 13.69 4.54 23.26
CA ASN A 39 12.96 3.94 24.39
C ASN A 39 12.71 2.43 24.26
N LEU A 40 13.61 1.70 23.59
CA LEU A 40 13.60 0.24 23.56
C LEU A 40 13.92 -0.31 24.96
N LYS A 41 13.02 -1.13 25.51
CA LYS A 41 13.15 -1.68 26.87
C LYS A 41 13.89 -3.02 26.94
N LEU A 42 14.11 -3.66 25.80
CA LEU A 42 14.85 -4.91 25.72
C LEU A 42 16.35 -4.66 25.96
N PRO A 43 17.09 -5.59 26.58
CA PRO A 43 18.54 -5.46 26.70
C PRO A 43 19.18 -5.34 25.32
N HIS A 44 19.92 -4.26 25.09
CA HIS A 44 20.63 -3.99 23.85
C HIS A 44 21.86 -3.12 24.11
N GLU A 45 22.81 -3.18 23.20
CA GLU A 45 23.89 -2.20 23.11
C GLU A 45 23.41 -0.97 22.33
N ASP A 46 23.69 0.21 22.88
CA ASP A 46 23.33 1.49 22.26
C ASP A 46 24.26 1.77 21.06
N LEU A 47 23.67 1.83 19.87
CA LEU A 47 24.41 2.04 18.63
C LEU A 47 25.11 3.41 18.57
N ASP A 48 24.45 4.48 19.02
CA ASP A 48 25.03 5.83 18.99
C ASP A 48 26.27 5.91 19.88
N LYS A 49 26.20 5.29 21.06
CA LYS A 49 27.33 5.17 21.98
C LYS A 49 28.46 4.35 21.39
N LEU A 50 28.17 3.17 20.80
CA LEU A 50 29.18 2.34 20.15
C LEU A 50 29.90 3.08 19.02
N ILE A 51 29.15 3.78 18.15
CA ILE A 51 29.75 4.57 17.07
C ILE A 51 30.70 5.63 17.65
N GLN A 52 30.32 6.29 18.75
CA GLN A 52 31.17 7.27 19.41
C GLN A 52 32.42 6.62 20.02
N ASP A 53 32.26 5.53 20.77
CA ASP A 53 33.34 4.84 21.48
C ASP A 53 34.40 4.27 20.52
N TYR A 54 33.99 3.79 19.34
CA TYR A 54 34.89 3.29 18.30
C TYR A 54 35.39 4.37 17.31
N GLY A 55 35.06 5.65 17.56
CA GLY A 55 35.66 6.78 16.86
C GLY A 55 35.00 7.15 15.53
N GLY A 56 33.69 6.93 15.40
CA GLY A 56 32.86 7.38 14.29
C GLY A 56 32.34 6.26 13.38
N VAL A 57 31.44 6.64 12.46
CA VAL A 57 30.73 5.70 11.57
C VAL A 57 31.70 4.87 10.75
N ASP A 58 32.72 5.48 10.11
CA ASP A 58 33.67 4.77 9.26
C ASP A 58 34.52 3.73 9.99
N LYS A 59 34.85 4.00 11.27
CA LYS A 59 35.65 3.09 12.10
C LYS A 59 34.80 1.99 12.69
N PHE A 60 33.61 2.34 13.19
CA PHE A 60 32.69 1.35 13.75
C PHE A 60 32.20 0.39 12.66
N PHE A 61 31.72 0.91 11.52
CA PHE A 61 31.30 0.10 10.36
C PHE A 61 32.49 -0.30 9.49
N ASN A 62 33.49 -0.91 10.09
CA ASN A 62 34.62 -1.51 9.41
C ASN A 62 34.72 -2.98 9.81
N VAL A 63 35.00 -3.86 8.85
CA VAL A 63 35.23 -5.29 9.11
C VAL A 63 36.36 -5.53 10.12
N ASP A 64 37.29 -4.58 10.23
CA ASP A 64 38.43 -4.67 11.13
C ASP A 64 38.15 -4.20 12.56
N CYS A 65 36.99 -3.58 12.80
CA CYS A 65 36.59 -3.14 14.12
C CYS A 65 36.48 -4.32 15.09
N GLU A 66 37.15 -4.20 16.23
CA GLU A 66 37.24 -5.25 17.26
C GLU A 66 35.86 -5.69 17.76
N PHE A 67 34.90 -4.76 17.81
CA PHE A 67 33.52 -5.06 18.20
C PHE A 67 32.90 -6.19 17.39
N TRP A 68 33.05 -6.15 16.05
CA TRP A 68 32.42 -7.13 15.17
C TRP A 68 33.14 -8.48 15.20
N LYS A 69 34.47 -8.45 15.34
CA LYS A 69 35.32 -9.64 15.42
C LYS A 69 35.18 -10.38 16.74
N LYS A 70 34.94 -9.65 17.83
CA LYS A 70 34.75 -10.23 19.16
C LYS A 70 33.52 -11.14 19.18
N ASP A 71 33.65 -12.29 19.81
CA ASP A 71 32.56 -13.25 20.02
C ASP A 71 31.80 -13.55 18.71
N ILE A 72 32.53 -13.89 17.63
CA ILE A 72 31.94 -14.11 16.30
C ILE A 72 30.90 -15.26 16.27
N GLU A 73 30.99 -16.19 17.22
CA GLU A 73 30.00 -17.25 17.43
C GLU A 73 28.65 -16.71 17.94
N ILE A 74 28.65 -15.55 18.59
CA ILE A 74 27.42 -14.86 19.03
C ILE A 74 26.87 -14.09 17.85
N LYS A 75 25.60 -14.40 17.52
CA LYS A 75 24.92 -13.70 16.44
C LYS A 75 24.65 -12.26 16.83
N LYS A 76 25.08 -11.32 15.99
CA LYS A 76 24.85 -9.89 16.19
C LYS A 76 23.64 -9.47 15.37
N ILE A 77 22.69 -8.77 15.98
CA ILE A 77 21.52 -8.25 15.28
C ILE A 77 21.48 -6.74 15.44
N LEU A 78 21.69 -6.03 14.34
CA LEU A 78 21.80 -4.59 14.28
C LEU A 78 20.50 -3.97 13.73
N PHE A 79 19.84 -3.13 14.53
CA PHE A 79 18.71 -2.30 14.10
C PHE A 79 19.09 -0.82 14.10
N VAL A 80 19.17 -0.22 12.92
CA VAL A 80 19.51 1.20 12.74
C VAL A 80 18.24 1.99 12.42
N ASP A 81 17.66 2.62 13.43
CA ASP A 81 16.56 3.59 13.25
C ASP A 81 17.06 4.91 12.66
N GLU A 82 16.22 5.50 11.80
CA GLU A 82 16.54 6.65 10.98
C GLU A 82 17.92 6.55 10.31
N SER A 83 18.18 5.42 9.63
CA SER A 83 19.46 5.03 9.01
C SER A 83 20.11 6.11 8.15
N GLN A 84 19.32 7.00 7.53
CA GLN A 84 19.85 8.12 6.76
C GLN A 84 20.64 9.15 7.59
N ARG A 85 20.55 9.10 8.93
CA ARG A 85 21.40 9.87 9.85
C ARG A 85 22.87 9.48 9.73
N TYR A 86 23.15 8.20 9.48
CA TYR A 86 24.51 7.67 9.32
C TYR A 86 24.87 7.49 7.85
N PHE A 87 23.92 7.02 7.04
CA PHE A 87 24.12 6.67 5.63
C PHE A 87 23.18 7.53 4.77
N ASN A 88 23.45 8.82 4.66
CA ASN A 88 22.69 9.68 3.76
C ASN A 88 23.02 9.36 2.29
N LYS A 89 22.17 9.80 1.35
CA LYS A 89 22.32 9.51 -0.09
C LYS A 89 23.69 9.87 -0.70
N ARG A 90 24.41 10.82 -0.12
CA ARG A 90 25.74 11.26 -0.59
C ARG A 90 26.89 10.63 0.19
N PHE A 91 26.58 9.82 1.19
CA PHE A 91 27.57 9.12 1.99
C PHE A 91 28.33 8.13 1.10
N PHE A 92 29.65 8.21 1.12
CA PHE A 92 30.50 7.28 0.40
C PHE A 92 31.71 6.92 1.27
N SER A 93 31.83 5.63 1.60
CA SER A 93 32.98 5.08 2.31
C SER A 93 33.16 3.62 1.94
N SER A 94 34.29 3.31 1.31
CA SER A 94 34.59 1.96 0.82
C SER A 94 34.64 0.94 1.96
N SER A 95 35.16 1.31 3.13
CA SER A 95 35.21 0.41 4.30
C SER A 95 33.82 0.08 4.82
N VAL A 96 32.92 1.07 4.84
CA VAL A 96 31.53 0.89 5.28
C VAL A 96 30.75 0.02 4.31
N PHE A 97 30.84 0.29 3.01
CA PHE A 97 30.17 -0.58 2.02
C PHE A 97 30.73 -2.01 2.05
N PHE A 98 32.03 -2.18 2.25
CA PHE A 98 32.63 -3.50 2.41
C PHE A 98 32.11 -4.21 3.66
N PHE A 99 31.94 -3.50 4.78
CA PHE A 99 31.29 -4.06 5.98
C PHE A 99 29.88 -4.59 5.66
N PHE A 100 29.05 -3.85 4.92
CA PHE A 100 27.71 -4.31 4.54
C PHE A 100 27.72 -5.52 3.60
N GLN A 101 28.73 -5.63 2.73
CA GLN A 101 28.92 -6.82 1.89
C GLN A 101 29.38 -8.04 2.71
N TYR A 102 30.17 -7.79 3.76
CA TYR A 102 30.83 -8.82 4.57
C TYR A 102 30.06 -9.19 5.85
N HIS A 103 28.93 -8.55 6.15
CA HIS A 103 28.16 -8.71 7.40
C HIS A 103 27.83 -10.17 7.77
N ARG A 104 27.53 -11.02 6.78
CA ARG A 104 27.22 -12.44 6.96
C ARG A 104 28.41 -13.22 7.51
N HIS A 105 29.64 -12.86 7.11
CA HIS A 105 30.86 -13.48 7.65
C HIS A 105 31.14 -13.04 9.09
N LEU A 106 30.61 -11.89 9.50
CA LEU A 106 30.67 -11.39 10.88
C LEU A 106 29.53 -11.92 11.76
N ASN A 107 28.76 -12.89 11.27
CA ASN A 107 27.56 -13.43 11.92
C ASN A 107 26.58 -12.30 12.32
N CYS A 108 26.42 -11.32 11.43
CA CYS A 108 25.63 -10.12 11.68
C CYS A 108 24.42 -10.01 10.73
N ASP A 109 23.24 -9.86 11.33
CA ASP A 109 22.01 -9.48 10.64
C ASP A 109 21.73 -7.99 10.84
N ILE A 110 21.40 -7.28 9.76
CA ILE A 110 21.27 -5.83 9.75
C ILE A 110 19.89 -5.42 9.23
N TYR A 111 19.26 -4.51 9.96
CA TYR A 111 17.96 -3.91 9.67
C TYR A 111 18.10 -2.40 9.62
N LEU A 112 17.96 -1.84 8.43
CA LEU A 112 18.02 -0.41 8.19
C LEU A 112 16.61 0.16 8.11
N ILE A 113 16.23 0.96 9.11
CA ILE A 113 14.92 1.60 9.17
C ILE A 113 15.07 3.03 8.70
N THR A 114 14.26 3.45 7.72
CA THR A 114 14.29 4.80 7.15
C THR A 114 12.88 5.27 6.82
N GLN A 115 12.68 6.56 6.60
CA GLN A 115 11.41 7.07 6.06
C GLN A 115 11.23 6.70 4.58
N SER A 116 12.33 6.63 3.83
CA SER A 116 12.33 6.30 2.40
C SER A 116 13.65 5.64 2.02
N TYR A 117 13.60 4.53 1.27
CA TYR A 117 14.82 3.88 0.78
C TYR A 117 15.68 4.79 -0.12
N LYS A 118 15.05 5.81 -0.75
CA LYS A 118 15.75 6.77 -1.63
C LYS A 118 16.67 7.75 -0.87
N THR A 119 16.59 7.80 0.46
CA THR A 119 17.49 8.64 1.27
C THR A 119 18.80 7.94 1.60
N LEU A 120 18.91 6.65 1.31
CA LEU A 120 20.12 5.86 1.50
C LEU A 120 20.95 5.84 0.19
N PRO A 121 22.26 5.55 0.25
CA PRO A 121 23.07 5.28 -0.93
C PRO A 121 22.52 4.12 -1.74
N THR A 122 22.57 4.23 -3.06
CA THR A 122 22.06 3.21 -3.99
C THR A 122 22.78 1.88 -3.80
N GLU A 123 24.09 1.93 -3.59
CA GLU A 123 24.98 0.78 -3.37
C GLU A 123 24.48 -0.04 -2.18
N LEU A 124 24.06 0.62 -1.10
CA LEU A 124 23.55 -0.05 0.09
C LEU A 124 22.12 -0.56 -0.07
N VAL A 125 21.29 0.09 -0.89
CA VAL A 125 19.97 -0.43 -1.26
C VAL A 125 20.08 -1.72 -2.08
N VAL A 126 21.00 -1.76 -3.05
CA VAL A 126 21.22 -2.94 -3.91
C VAL A 126 21.77 -4.14 -3.12
N LEU A 127 22.52 -3.90 -2.05
CA LEU A 127 23.00 -4.97 -1.16
C LEU A 127 21.91 -5.56 -0.26
N SER A 128 20.77 -4.87 -0.11
CA SER A 128 19.69 -5.41 0.70
C SER A 128 19.11 -6.67 0.06
N GLU A 129 18.73 -7.63 0.90
CA GLU A 129 18.12 -8.88 0.46
C GLU A 129 16.60 -8.74 0.40
N ILE A 130 16.06 -7.91 1.29
CA ILE A 130 14.63 -7.70 1.46
C ILE A 130 14.38 -6.22 1.69
N VAL A 131 13.44 -5.66 0.94
CA VAL A 131 12.93 -4.30 1.16
C VAL A 131 11.48 -4.38 1.59
N ILE A 132 11.15 -3.77 2.72
CA ILE A 132 9.81 -3.77 3.30
C ILE A 132 9.26 -2.36 3.39
N GLN A 133 8.07 -2.16 2.82
CA GLN A 133 7.30 -0.94 2.94
C GLN A 133 6.23 -1.08 4.04
N ALA A 134 6.33 -0.31 5.11
CA ALA A 134 5.28 -0.15 6.10
C ALA A 134 4.17 0.76 5.56
N VAL A 135 2.94 0.24 5.51
CA VAL A 135 1.77 0.94 4.96
C VAL A 135 1.24 1.97 5.97
N PRO A 136 0.94 3.21 5.56
CA PRO A 136 0.43 4.23 6.46
C PRO A 136 -0.91 3.81 7.10
N SER A 137 -1.16 4.34 8.29
CA SER A 137 -2.33 3.98 9.08
C SER A 137 -3.67 4.31 8.41
N SER A 138 -3.70 5.35 7.59
CA SER A 138 -4.87 5.82 6.83
C SER A 138 -5.36 4.83 5.77
N PHE A 139 -4.48 3.98 5.26
CA PHE A 139 -4.82 2.97 4.26
C PHE A 139 -5.27 1.63 4.88
N ARG A 140 -5.38 1.57 6.21
CA ARG A 140 -5.76 0.34 6.93
C ARG A 140 -7.27 0.34 7.19
N TRP A 141 -7.98 -0.54 6.48
CA TRP A 141 -9.44 -0.69 6.59
C TRP A 141 -9.85 -1.23 7.97
N PHE A 142 -8.97 -1.97 8.64
CA PHE A 142 -9.14 -2.45 10.02
C PHE A 142 -8.01 -1.90 10.90
N LYS A 143 -8.38 -1.29 12.05
CA LYS A 143 -7.42 -0.62 12.94
C LYS A 143 -6.48 -1.56 13.72
N ASN A 144 -6.70 -2.87 13.67
CA ASN A 144 -6.07 -3.83 14.58
C ASN A 144 -4.85 -4.57 14.00
N SER A 145 -4.39 -4.23 12.79
CA SER A 145 -3.17 -4.81 12.23
C SER A 145 -2.32 -3.75 11.54
N PHE A 146 -1.01 -3.96 11.55
CA PHE A 146 -0.07 -3.26 10.70
C PHE A 146 0.12 -4.07 9.42
N LYS A 147 0.16 -3.37 8.27
CA LYS A 147 0.35 -3.97 6.96
C LYS A 147 1.72 -3.60 6.43
N TYR A 148 2.41 -4.56 5.85
CA TYR A 148 3.72 -4.39 5.24
C TYR A 148 3.74 -5.03 3.86
N LEU A 149 4.42 -4.39 2.92
CA LEU A 149 4.58 -4.88 1.56
C LEU A 149 6.05 -5.23 1.36
N VAL A 150 6.34 -6.49 1.07
CA VAL A 150 7.67 -6.91 0.63
C VAL A 150 7.82 -6.49 -0.83
N LYS A 151 8.89 -5.75 -1.11
CA LYS A 151 9.19 -5.18 -2.42
C LYS A 151 10.30 -5.95 -3.07
N ASP A 152 10.11 -6.25 -4.35
CA ASP A 152 11.20 -6.67 -5.20
C ASP A 152 12.17 -5.50 -5.45
N LEU A 153 13.47 -5.75 -5.50
CA LEU A 153 14.47 -4.70 -5.62
C LEU A 153 14.63 -4.17 -7.04
N GLU A 154 14.40 -5.02 -8.05
CA GLU A 154 14.56 -4.65 -9.44
C GLU A 154 13.32 -3.90 -9.95
N THR A 155 12.14 -4.44 -9.68
CA THR A 155 10.86 -3.93 -10.18
C THR A 155 10.14 -3.00 -9.21
N PHE A 156 10.49 -3.04 -7.90
CA PHE A 156 9.73 -2.39 -6.81
C PHE A 156 8.26 -2.80 -6.73
N GLU A 157 7.89 -3.89 -7.40
CA GLU A 157 6.57 -4.49 -7.29
C GLU A 157 6.40 -5.18 -5.94
N THR A 158 5.14 -5.39 -5.56
CA THR A 158 4.85 -6.05 -4.28
C THR A 158 4.87 -7.55 -4.49
N VAL A 159 5.85 -8.22 -3.90
CA VAL A 159 5.99 -9.68 -3.93
C VAL A 159 5.06 -10.32 -2.90
N GLU A 160 5.04 -9.76 -1.70
CA GLU A 160 4.29 -10.33 -0.57
C GLU A 160 3.64 -9.23 0.27
N LYS A 161 2.51 -9.57 0.90
CA LYS A 161 1.82 -8.72 1.87
C LYS A 161 1.83 -9.40 3.24
N ILE A 162 2.42 -8.73 4.23
CA ILE A 162 2.50 -9.20 5.60
C ILE A 162 1.51 -8.38 6.45
N ASP A 163 0.59 -9.06 7.11
CA ASP A 163 -0.32 -8.46 8.08
C ASP A 163 0.07 -8.91 9.49
N ILE A 164 0.49 -7.97 10.34
CA ILE A 164 0.86 -8.24 11.74
C ILE A 164 -0.20 -7.64 12.66
N PRO A 165 -0.92 -8.45 13.46
CA PRO A 165 -1.88 -7.91 14.41
C PRO A 165 -1.18 -7.03 15.46
N PHE A 166 -1.87 -5.99 15.91
CA PHE A 166 -1.41 -5.21 17.05
C PHE A 166 -1.40 -6.09 18.29
N LYS A 167 -0.23 -6.23 18.91
CA LYS A 167 -0.03 -6.95 20.16
C LYS A 167 0.50 -5.98 21.20
N LYS A 168 -0.17 -5.95 22.35
CA LYS A 168 0.12 -5.01 23.43
C LYS A 168 1.49 -5.25 24.05
N ASP A 169 1.85 -6.52 24.21
CA ASP A 169 3.16 -6.97 24.69
C ASP A 169 4.31 -6.44 23.80
N VAL A 170 4.15 -6.40 22.48
CA VAL A 170 5.15 -5.82 21.56
C VAL A 170 5.22 -4.31 21.70
N ALA A 171 4.07 -3.65 21.80
CA ALA A 171 4.00 -2.20 21.99
C ALA A 171 4.56 -1.75 23.35
N GLU A 172 4.49 -2.58 24.38
CA GLU A 172 5.05 -2.29 25.70
C GLU A 172 6.58 -2.33 25.72
N LEU A 173 7.22 -3.01 24.76
CA LEU A 173 8.68 -3.15 24.65
C LEU A 173 9.38 -1.92 24.08
N TYR A 174 8.66 -0.96 23.51
CA TYR A 174 9.24 0.28 23.02
C TYR A 174 8.27 1.45 23.17
N THR A 175 8.76 2.58 23.62
CA THR A 175 7.91 3.75 23.91
C THR A 175 8.06 4.79 22.82
N SER A 176 7.54 4.52 21.62
CA SER A 176 7.36 5.57 20.61
C SER A 176 5.88 5.99 20.58
N ALA A 177 5.50 6.93 21.44
CA ALA A 177 4.26 7.71 21.28
C ALA A 177 2.92 6.93 21.21
N LEU A 178 2.83 5.72 21.78
CA LEU A 178 1.56 5.04 22.07
C LEU A 178 1.33 4.93 23.58
N VAL A 179 1.49 6.03 24.30
CA VAL A 179 0.45 6.39 25.27
C VAL A 179 -0.79 6.75 24.44
N ILE A 180 -1.40 5.74 23.78
CA ILE A 180 -2.85 5.79 23.57
C ILE A 180 -3.36 5.72 24.99
N ASN A 181 -3.55 6.90 25.58
CA ASN A 181 -4.32 7.08 26.77
C ASN A 181 -5.54 6.17 26.63
N THR A 182 -5.57 5.12 27.43
CA THR A 182 -6.68 4.23 27.71
C THR A 182 -7.79 4.99 28.46
N THR A 183 -8.04 6.25 28.07
CA THR A 183 -9.31 6.89 28.24
C THR A 183 -9.96 6.87 26.86
N LYS A 184 -10.75 5.83 26.60
CA LYS A 184 -11.65 5.75 25.45
C LYS A 184 -12.66 6.91 25.56
N LYS A 185 -12.25 8.13 25.21
CA LYS A 185 -13.15 9.27 25.07
C LYS A 185 -13.99 8.99 23.83
N MET A 186 -15.29 8.81 24.01
CA MET A 186 -16.22 8.62 22.89
C MET A 186 -16.00 9.71 21.83
N THR A 187 -15.89 9.31 20.57
CA THR A 187 -15.75 10.26 19.47
C THR A 187 -17.00 11.13 19.36
N TYR A 188 -16.89 12.35 18.81
CA TYR A 188 -18.06 13.22 18.62
C TYR A 188 -19.19 12.51 17.87
N THR A 189 -18.85 11.73 16.83
CA THR A 189 -19.81 10.91 16.07
C THR A 189 -20.54 9.89 16.94
N GLN A 190 -19.85 9.23 17.87
CA GLN A 190 -20.48 8.29 18.81
C GLN A 190 -21.40 9.00 19.81
N LYS A 191 -21.06 10.22 20.24
CA LYS A 191 -21.93 11.04 21.10
C LYS A 191 -23.21 11.46 20.37
N TYR A 192 -23.10 11.91 19.11
CA TYR A 192 -24.27 12.27 18.31
C TYR A 192 -25.14 11.06 17.96
N LEU A 193 -24.55 9.89 17.72
CA LEU A 193 -25.29 8.66 17.42
C LEU A 193 -26.07 8.15 18.65
N ILE A 194 -25.48 8.22 19.84
CA ILE A 194 -26.21 7.90 21.08
C ILE A 194 -27.27 8.95 21.38
N GLY A 195 -26.96 10.24 21.16
CA GLY A 195 -27.94 11.32 21.28
C GLY A 195 -29.12 11.15 20.33
N SER A 196 -28.88 10.78 19.07
CA SER A 196 -29.95 10.59 18.08
C SER A 196 -30.81 9.37 18.37
N VAL A 197 -30.21 8.25 18.82
CA VAL A 197 -30.97 7.06 19.26
C VAL A 197 -31.86 7.39 20.46
N LEU A 198 -31.36 8.17 21.42
CA LEU A 198 -32.13 8.57 22.60
C LEU A 198 -33.25 9.57 22.27
N LEU A 199 -33.00 10.51 21.35
CA LEU A 199 -34.01 11.44 20.88
C LEU A 199 -35.11 10.71 20.08
N PHE A 200 -34.73 9.73 19.26
CA PHE A 200 -35.67 8.90 18.50
C PHE A 200 -36.53 8.01 19.43
N SER A 201 -35.95 7.45 20.49
CA SER A 201 -36.73 6.65 21.46
C SER A 201 -37.73 7.50 22.24
N VAL A 202 -37.34 8.72 22.65
CA VAL A 202 -38.25 9.69 23.28
C VAL A 202 -39.36 10.12 22.34
N ALA A 203 -39.04 10.41 21.07
CA ALA A 203 -40.04 10.76 20.05
C ALA A 203 -41.02 9.62 19.80
N LEU A 204 -40.55 8.37 19.76
CA LEU A 204 -41.40 7.18 19.62
C LEU A 204 -42.33 7.01 20.83
N LEU A 205 -41.81 7.21 22.04
CA LEU A 205 -42.60 7.20 23.28
C LEU A 205 -43.70 8.27 23.25
N LEU A 206 -43.35 9.50 22.88
CA LEU A 206 -44.34 10.58 22.73
C LEU A 206 -45.39 10.25 21.66
N LEU A 207 -45.01 9.61 20.56
CA LEU A 207 -45.96 9.18 19.53
C LEU A 207 -46.91 8.12 20.10
N ILE A 208 -46.41 7.09 20.79
CA ILE A 208 -47.27 6.04 21.37
C ILE A 208 -48.25 6.60 22.41
N PHE A 209 -47.80 7.55 23.25
CA PHE A 209 -48.64 8.08 24.32
C PHE A 209 -49.51 9.27 23.89
N ALA A 210 -49.05 10.17 23.02
CA ALA A 210 -49.83 11.34 22.60
C ALA A 210 -50.83 11.01 21.48
N PHE A 211 -50.51 10.05 20.61
CA PHE A 211 -51.34 9.69 19.47
C PHE A 211 -52.75 9.18 19.83
N PRO A 212 -52.95 8.27 20.82
CA PRO A 212 -54.29 7.84 21.21
C PRO A 212 -55.11 8.96 21.88
N TYR A 213 -54.47 9.85 22.66
CA TYR A 213 -55.17 11.00 23.26
C TYR A 213 -55.59 12.03 22.21
N PHE A 214 -54.75 12.27 21.20
CA PHE A 214 -55.09 13.13 20.07
C PHE A 214 -56.24 12.54 19.24
N PHE A 215 -56.21 11.24 18.94
CA PHE A 215 -57.28 10.56 18.19
C PHE A 215 -58.61 10.54 18.94
N LEU A 216 -58.60 10.36 20.26
CA LEU A 216 -59.80 10.46 21.11
C LEU A 216 -60.38 11.88 21.17
N HIS A 217 -59.54 12.91 21.07
CA HIS A 217 -59.99 14.30 21.06
C HIS A 217 -60.58 14.68 19.69
N VAL A 218 -59.94 14.26 18.59
CA VAL A 218 -60.44 14.47 17.23
C VAL A 218 -61.76 13.71 17.02
N ALA A 219 -61.87 12.46 17.47
CA ALA A 219 -63.10 11.66 17.36
C ALA A 219 -64.28 12.22 18.19
N LYS A 220 -64.02 13.04 19.23
CA LYS A 220 -65.07 13.74 20.00
C LYS A 220 -65.55 15.05 19.35
N SER A 221 -64.91 15.49 18.26
CA SER A 221 -65.21 16.77 17.61
C SER A 221 -66.38 16.70 16.62
N ASP A 222 -66.80 15.50 16.22
CA ASP A 222 -67.78 15.32 15.14
C ASP A 222 -69.26 15.26 15.58
N ASP A 223 -69.56 15.31 16.89
CA ASP A 223 -70.94 15.15 17.40
C ASP A 223 -71.73 16.46 17.59
N LYS A 224 -71.27 17.59 17.04
CA LYS A 224 -72.09 18.82 16.98
C LYS A 224 -71.94 19.57 15.65
N LYS A 225 -72.77 19.20 14.66
CA LYS A 225 -73.75 20.08 13.99
C LYS A 225 -74.36 19.39 12.76
N VAL A 226 -75.64 19.03 12.87
CA VAL A 226 -76.54 18.66 11.76
C VAL A 226 -77.50 19.83 11.50
N ALA A 227 -77.88 20.00 10.23
CA ALA A 227 -78.91 20.86 9.65
C ALA A 227 -78.39 22.26 9.21
N SER A 228 -78.46 22.70 7.95
CA SER A 228 -79.32 22.31 6.82
C SER A 228 -78.70 22.67 5.45
N GLN A 229 -79.04 21.85 4.44
CA GLN A 229 -78.90 22.07 3.00
C GLN A 229 -79.70 23.34 2.56
N THR A 230 -79.47 24.03 1.44
CA THR A 230 -79.80 23.59 0.06
C THR A 230 -79.52 24.73 -0.95
N LYS A 231 -78.97 24.39 -2.13
CA LYS A 231 -79.29 24.84 -3.52
C LYS A 231 -78.04 24.73 -4.41
N GLN A 232 -77.96 23.69 -5.26
CA GLN A 232 -78.33 23.68 -6.69
C GLN A 232 -77.42 24.60 -7.55
N VAL A 233 -76.88 24.26 -8.72
CA VAL A 233 -77.01 23.13 -9.66
C VAL A 233 -75.88 23.27 -10.71
N ASN A 234 -75.30 22.13 -11.11
CA ASN A 234 -74.68 21.72 -12.39
C ASN A 234 -73.97 22.73 -13.31
N LYS A 235 -72.70 22.39 -13.66
CA LYS A 235 -72.39 21.86 -15.00
C LYS A 235 -71.09 21.03 -15.03
N SER A 236 -71.27 19.75 -15.34
CA SER A 236 -70.37 18.78 -15.97
C SER A 236 -69.71 19.34 -17.25
N SER A 237 -68.62 18.84 -17.86
CA SER A 237 -67.70 17.73 -17.65
C SER A 237 -66.68 17.80 -18.81
N SER A 238 -65.42 17.48 -18.50
CA SER A 238 -64.48 16.65 -19.28
C SER A 238 -64.37 16.72 -20.83
N THR A 239 -63.09 16.76 -21.24
CA THR A 239 -62.45 16.10 -22.41
C THR A 239 -62.44 16.83 -23.75
N ASN A 240 -61.25 17.22 -24.18
CA ASN A 240 -60.78 16.92 -25.54
C ASN A 240 -59.27 16.66 -25.53
N SER A 241 -58.94 15.45 -25.94
CA SER A 241 -57.64 14.97 -26.38
C SER A 241 -57.50 15.22 -27.88
N SER A 242 -56.45 15.91 -28.32
CA SER A 242 -55.83 15.67 -29.63
C SER A 242 -54.47 16.37 -29.75
N ASN A 243 -53.43 15.54 -29.73
CA ASN A 243 -52.30 15.48 -30.67
C ASN A 243 -51.40 16.70 -30.98
N LEU A 244 -50.09 16.35 -31.02
CA LEU A 244 -48.99 16.94 -31.81
C LEU A 244 -48.54 18.35 -31.37
N SER A 245 -47.29 18.66 -31.04
CA SER A 245 -46.00 18.02 -31.31
C SER A 245 -44.93 18.72 -30.44
N LEU A 246 -43.96 17.96 -29.93
CA LEU A 246 -42.78 18.47 -29.23
C LEU A 246 -41.77 19.05 -30.23
N PRO A 247 -41.01 20.10 -29.87
CA PRO A 247 -39.93 20.61 -30.71
C PRO A 247 -38.78 19.60 -30.80
N LYS A 248 -38.30 19.46 -32.03
CA LYS A 248 -37.23 18.59 -32.52
C LYS A 248 -35.89 18.97 -31.85
N LEU A 249 -35.32 18.07 -31.05
CA LEU A 249 -33.89 18.07 -30.71
C LEU A 249 -33.21 17.02 -31.59
N GLU A 250 -32.36 17.49 -32.50
CA GLU A 250 -31.53 16.64 -33.36
C GLU A 250 -30.58 15.78 -32.50
N LYS A 251 -30.73 14.46 -32.60
CA LYS A 251 -29.70 13.49 -32.25
C LYS A 251 -28.90 13.16 -33.52
N LYS A 252 -27.60 13.46 -33.52
CA LYS A 252 -26.63 12.78 -34.39
C LYS A 252 -26.25 11.45 -33.73
N ASN A 253 -26.79 10.36 -34.27
CA ASN A 253 -26.18 9.03 -34.17
C ASN A 253 -25.32 8.84 -35.41
N ASN A 254 -24.06 8.43 -35.23
CA ASN A 254 -23.34 7.68 -36.25
C ASN A 254 -23.05 6.30 -35.64
N ASP A 255 -23.80 5.32 -36.10
CA ASP A 255 -23.50 3.90 -35.99
C ASP A 255 -22.45 3.58 -37.06
N ASP A 256 -21.23 3.21 -36.67
CA ASP A 256 -20.26 2.60 -37.58
C ASP A 256 -20.43 1.07 -37.55
N LYS A 257 -21.00 0.54 -38.63
CA LYS A 257 -20.84 -0.87 -39.03
C LYS A 257 -19.52 -1.00 -39.82
N GLY A 258 -18.73 -2.00 -39.45
CA GLY A 258 -17.30 -2.13 -39.73
C GLY A 258 -16.86 -2.48 -41.15
N PHE A 259 -15.54 -2.67 -41.29
CA PHE A 259 -14.86 -3.55 -42.26
C PHE A 259 -13.43 -3.90 -41.74
N GLU A 260 -12.94 -5.06 -42.18
CA GLU A 260 -11.77 -5.82 -41.72
C GLU A 260 -10.45 -5.54 -42.50
N TYR A 261 -9.31 -5.66 -41.79
CA TYR A 261 -7.89 -5.89 -42.19
C TYR A 261 -7.19 -5.01 -43.26
N PRO A 262 -5.86 -5.10 -43.47
CA PRO A 262 -4.72 -5.30 -42.55
C PRO A 262 -3.69 -4.14 -42.69
N GLY A 263 -2.92 -3.87 -41.63
CA GLY A 263 -1.72 -3.05 -41.71
C GLY A 263 -1.94 -1.53 -41.71
N GLY A 264 -1.34 -0.86 -40.73
CA GLY A 264 -1.16 0.59 -40.71
C GLY A 264 -2.19 1.33 -39.88
N ILE A 265 -1.86 1.58 -38.61
CA ILE A 265 -2.56 2.60 -37.82
C ILE A 265 -1.79 3.92 -38.00
N ALA A 266 -2.36 4.81 -38.82
CA ALA A 266 -2.16 6.23 -38.69
C ALA A 266 -3.01 6.74 -37.52
N THR A 267 -2.38 7.07 -36.38
CA THR A 267 -3.04 7.84 -35.32
C THR A 267 -2.73 9.32 -35.52
N LYS A 268 -3.78 10.09 -35.79
CA LYS A 268 -3.73 11.55 -35.87
C LYS A 268 -3.21 12.10 -34.52
N GLY A 269 -2.01 12.69 -34.54
CA GLY A 269 -1.47 13.48 -33.43
C GLY A 269 -0.40 12.83 -32.56
N TYR A 270 0.15 11.67 -32.92
CA TYR A 270 1.28 11.04 -32.19
C TYR A 270 2.41 10.69 -33.15
N ARG A 271 3.66 10.99 -32.77
CA ARG A 271 4.84 10.54 -33.52
C ARG A 271 5.25 9.16 -33.03
N GLN A 272 5.16 8.16 -33.89
CA GLN A 272 5.75 6.84 -33.62
C GLN A 272 7.27 6.98 -33.76
N LYS A 273 8.02 6.64 -32.71
CA LYS A 273 9.49 6.63 -32.77
C LYS A 273 10.04 5.41 -32.03
N GLU A 274 10.82 4.67 -32.80
CA GLU A 274 11.60 3.47 -32.48
C GLU A 274 10.86 2.20 -32.07
N ILE A 275 11.10 1.16 -32.88
CA ILE A 275 10.94 -0.25 -32.51
C ILE A 275 12.32 -0.67 -32.01
N THR A 276 12.42 -1.07 -30.75
CA THR A 276 13.66 -1.61 -30.20
C THR A 276 13.48 -3.12 -30.01
N TYR A 277 14.38 -3.89 -30.63
CA TYR A 277 14.40 -5.35 -30.52
C TYR A 277 15.19 -5.75 -29.27
N GLY A 278 14.58 -6.53 -28.39
CA GLY A 278 15.25 -7.11 -27.22
C GLY A 278 15.03 -8.62 -27.19
N GLU A 279 16.11 -9.38 -27.12
CA GLU A 279 16.06 -10.83 -26.92
C GLU A 279 16.10 -11.13 -25.42
N TYR A 280 15.14 -11.93 -24.92
CA TYR A 280 15.15 -12.42 -23.55
C TYR A 280 15.57 -13.90 -23.53
N LEU A 281 16.54 -14.23 -22.66
CA LEU A 281 16.99 -15.59 -22.39
C LEU A 281 16.25 -16.16 -21.19
N ASN A 282 15.38 -17.15 -21.42
CA ASN A 282 14.84 -17.97 -20.34
C ASN A 282 15.60 -19.30 -20.24
N LYS A 283 16.27 -19.54 -19.11
CA LYS A 283 16.84 -20.85 -18.78
C LYS A 283 15.80 -21.68 -18.04
N TYR A 284 15.28 -22.71 -18.71
CA TYR A 284 14.67 -23.84 -18.03
C TYR A 284 15.66 -25.02 -18.05
N GLN A 285 15.67 -25.82 -16.98
CA GLN A 285 16.53 -27.00 -16.89
C GLN A 285 16.34 -27.87 -18.15
N ASN A 286 17.44 -28.12 -18.85
CA ASN A 286 17.60 -28.97 -20.04
C ASN A 286 17.20 -28.41 -21.42
N GLY A 287 17.29 -27.10 -21.65
CA GLY A 287 17.33 -26.54 -23.02
C GLY A 287 17.04 -25.04 -23.08
N VAL A 288 17.86 -24.27 -23.80
CA VAL A 288 17.66 -22.82 -23.97
C VAL A 288 16.64 -22.60 -25.08
N VAL A 289 15.53 -21.94 -24.77
CA VAL A 289 14.56 -21.44 -25.76
C VAL A 289 14.66 -19.92 -25.80
N TYR A 290 14.98 -19.38 -26.97
CA TYR A 290 15.00 -17.93 -27.21
C TYR A 290 13.58 -17.46 -27.47
N GLN A 291 13.10 -16.45 -26.71
CA GLN A 291 11.81 -15.84 -26.96
C GLN A 291 12.04 -14.34 -27.20
N SER A 292 11.80 -13.90 -28.43
CA SER A 292 11.80 -12.48 -28.77
C SER A 292 10.50 -11.85 -28.24
N VAL A 293 10.63 -10.77 -27.47
CA VAL A 293 9.46 -10.02 -26.96
C VAL A 293 9.53 -8.62 -27.53
N ASN A 294 8.59 -8.29 -28.41
CA ASN A 294 8.52 -7.00 -29.06
C ASN A 294 7.81 -5.99 -28.15
N HIS A 295 8.43 -4.82 -27.97
CA HIS A 295 7.88 -3.73 -27.18
C HIS A 295 7.57 -2.53 -28.08
N ILE A 296 6.36 -1.98 -27.96
CA ILE A 296 6.02 -0.69 -28.59
C ILE A 296 5.85 0.34 -27.47
N ILE A 297 6.69 1.36 -27.49
CA ILE A 297 6.63 2.48 -26.55
C ILE A 297 5.95 3.67 -27.26
N VAL A 298 4.83 4.13 -26.71
CA VAL A 298 4.13 5.31 -27.23
C VAL A 298 4.49 6.53 -26.40
N TYR A 299 5.00 7.55 -27.09
CA TYR A 299 5.39 8.83 -26.51
C TYR A 299 4.28 9.88 -26.68
N ASP A 300 4.17 10.79 -25.71
CA ASP A 300 3.32 11.98 -25.87
C ASP A 300 3.98 13.06 -26.75
N ASN A 301 3.27 14.15 -27.02
CA ASN A 301 3.78 15.29 -27.82
C ASN A 301 4.95 16.04 -27.17
N HIS A 302 5.33 15.68 -25.94
CA HIS A 302 6.49 16.19 -25.21
C HIS A 302 7.58 15.12 -25.03
N ASN A 303 7.51 14.04 -25.81
CA ASN A 303 8.49 12.95 -25.86
C ASN A 303 8.64 12.17 -24.54
N ARG A 304 7.56 12.07 -23.74
CA ARG A 304 7.53 11.27 -22.51
C ARG A 304 6.85 9.92 -22.76
N PRO A 305 7.41 8.79 -22.29
CA PRO A 305 6.81 7.47 -22.50
C PRO A 305 5.52 7.35 -21.68
N LYS A 306 4.41 7.00 -22.34
CA LYS A 306 3.08 7.00 -21.70
C LYS A 306 2.46 5.61 -21.60
N LYS A 307 2.81 4.68 -22.50
CA LYS A 307 2.33 3.30 -22.49
C LYS A 307 3.34 2.37 -23.17
N VAL A 308 3.54 1.20 -22.56
CA VAL A 308 4.31 0.09 -23.13
C VAL A 308 3.31 -1.01 -23.47
N PHE A 309 3.29 -1.43 -24.73
CA PHE A 309 2.51 -2.57 -25.16
C PHE A 309 3.44 -3.77 -25.36
N LEU A 310 3.12 -4.87 -24.67
CA LEU A 310 3.73 -6.17 -24.90
C LEU A 310 2.85 -6.91 -25.90
N TYR A 311 3.42 -7.33 -27.03
CA TYR A 311 2.75 -8.24 -27.93
C TYR A 311 3.58 -9.50 -28.09
N LYS A 312 2.90 -10.64 -28.02
CA LYS A 312 3.47 -11.97 -28.21
C LYS A 312 3.08 -12.41 -29.62
N GLU A 313 4.06 -12.57 -30.49
CA GLU A 313 3.80 -13.25 -31.77
C GLU A 313 3.66 -14.75 -31.47
N ASP A 314 2.46 -15.28 -31.67
CA ASP A 314 2.27 -16.73 -31.70
C ASP A 314 2.85 -17.25 -33.02
N GLN A 315 4.05 -17.83 -32.93
CA GLN A 315 4.63 -18.62 -34.02
C GLN A 315 3.86 -19.94 -34.11
N SER A 316 2.78 -19.97 -34.90
CA SER A 316 2.16 -21.22 -35.33
C SER A 316 3.17 -22.01 -36.16
N GLN A 317 3.49 -23.21 -35.69
CA GLN A 317 4.39 -24.15 -36.35
C GLN A 317 3.99 -24.38 -37.82
N ASN A 318 4.83 -23.93 -38.75
CA ASN A 318 4.92 -24.52 -40.08
C ASN A 318 6.03 -25.58 -40.02
N SER A 319 5.66 -26.80 -39.65
CA SER A 319 6.46 -27.98 -39.94
C SER A 319 6.23 -28.36 -41.39
N ASP A 320 7.04 -27.83 -42.29
CA ASP A 320 7.15 -28.34 -43.66
C ASP A 320 8.62 -28.51 -44.05
N ASN A 321 9.01 -29.80 -44.07
CA ASN A 321 9.85 -30.44 -45.06
C ASN A 321 11.05 -29.67 -45.65
N SER A 322 12.26 -29.99 -45.20
CA SER A 322 13.40 -30.23 -46.11
C SER A 322 14.59 -30.89 -45.40
N SER A 323 14.52 -32.21 -45.23
CA SER A 323 15.73 -33.03 -45.15
C SER A 323 16.22 -33.30 -46.59
N ASN A 324 17.13 -32.44 -47.07
CA ASN A 324 18.13 -32.83 -48.06
C ASN A 324 19.08 -33.84 -47.40
N ASN A 325 19.20 -35.05 -47.93
CA ASN A 325 20.15 -35.44 -48.98
C ASN A 325 21.64 -35.31 -48.58
N LEU A 326 22.28 -36.48 -48.67
CA LEU A 326 23.67 -36.78 -49.03
C LEU A 326 24.72 -36.85 -47.91
N ASN A 327 25.12 -38.11 -47.65
CA ASN A 327 26.47 -38.68 -47.69
C ASN A 327 27.65 -37.90 -47.08
#